data_AF-A0A9Q1KN50-F1
#
_entry.id   AF-A0A9Q1KN50-F1
#
_cell.length_a   1.000
_cell.length_b   1.000
_cell.length_c   1.000
_cell.angle_alpha   90.00
_cell.angle_beta   90.00
_cell.angle_gamma   90.00
#
_symmetry.space_group_name_H-M   'P 1'
#
loop_
_entity.id
_entity.type
_entity.pdbx_description
1 polymer ?
#
loop_
_entity_poly.entity_id
_entity_poly.type
_entity_poly.pdbx_seq_one_letter_code
_entity_poly.pdbx_strand_id
1 'polypeptide(L)'
;MAFLDQDHGWQVSDCTAGGLKCCLMLSTMPLEVVGEKMDPERLYDSVNILLSLQSQNGGLSAWEPAGAPSWLELLNPIEFFADIVIEHQYAECTGSAVQALILFNKLYPEHRKKEIATFMEKATKFLEDTQYPNGGWCIPYNNPLLYKTSQLQFVSFTDYSLGLIVQIKVILKPPSVE
;
A
#
# COMPACT_ATOMS: atom_id res chain seq x y z
N MET A 1 -7.05 10.32 -6.70
CA MET A 1 -8.04 9.43 -7.34
C MET A 1 -8.92 8.92 -6.21
N ALA A 2 -10.23 9.04 -6.31
CA ALA A 2 -11.16 8.51 -5.31
C ALA A 2 -11.65 7.12 -5.75
N PHE A 3 -12.14 6.30 -4.81
CA PHE A 3 -12.54 4.90 -5.07
C PHE A 3 -13.70 4.77 -6.09
N LEU A 4 -14.60 5.76 -6.15
CA LEU A 4 -15.79 5.73 -7.00
C LEU A 4 -15.63 6.63 -8.23
N ASP A 5 -15.78 7.94 -8.02
CA ASP A 5 -15.71 8.95 -9.06
C ASP A 5 -14.95 10.18 -8.54
N GLN A 6 -14.53 11.06 -9.46
CA GLN A 6 -13.76 12.24 -9.08
C GLN A 6 -14.56 13.21 -8.21
N ASP A 7 -15.89 13.26 -8.36
CA ASP A 7 -16.76 14.20 -7.66
C ASP A 7 -16.95 13.83 -6.19
N HIS A 8 -16.80 12.54 -5.85
CA HIS A 8 -16.74 12.06 -4.48
C HIS A 8 -15.58 12.72 -3.72
N GLY A 9 -14.46 13.01 -4.40
CA GLY A 9 -13.34 13.80 -3.88
C GLY A 9 -12.53 13.17 -2.74
N TRP A 10 -13.03 12.11 -2.10
CA TRP A 10 -12.37 11.46 -0.97
C TRP A 10 -11.32 10.46 -1.45
N GLN A 11 -10.06 10.74 -1.12
CA GLN A 11 -8.95 9.87 -1.50
C GLN A 11 -8.96 8.59 -0.65
N VAL A 12 -8.53 7.48 -1.24
CA VAL A 12 -8.21 6.25 -0.51
C VAL A 12 -6.80 5.83 -0.91
N SER A 13 -5.98 5.42 0.05
CA SER A 13 -4.53 5.26 -0.14
C SER A 13 -4.17 4.14 -1.12
N ASP A 14 -4.83 2.99 -1.03
CA ASP A 14 -4.68 1.85 -1.94
C ASP A 14 -5.09 2.21 -3.37
N CYS A 15 -6.18 2.96 -3.53
CA CYS A 15 -6.70 3.44 -4.81
C CYS A 15 -5.79 4.49 -5.43
N THR A 16 -5.25 5.39 -4.60
CA THR A 16 -4.25 6.39 -5.02
C THR A 16 -2.98 5.69 -5.48
N ALA A 17 -2.51 4.68 -4.75
CA ALA A 17 -1.36 3.87 -5.15
C ALA A 17 -1.62 3.08 -6.45
N GLY A 18 -2.78 2.45 -6.57
CA GLY A 18 -3.21 1.73 -7.78
C GLY A 18 -3.27 2.66 -9.00
N GLY A 19 -3.92 3.81 -8.86
CA GLY A 19 -3.99 4.84 -9.90
C GLY A 19 -2.61 5.37 -10.31
N LEU A 20 -1.74 5.67 -9.35
CA LEU A 20 -0.36 6.07 -9.59
C LEU A 20 0.39 5.00 -10.38
N LYS A 21 0.34 3.73 -9.93
CA LYS A 21 1.00 2.61 -10.60
C LYS A 21 0.48 2.43 -12.03
N CYS A 22 -0.83 2.51 -12.25
CA CYS A 22 -1.43 2.46 -13.59
C CYS A 22 -0.91 3.58 -14.49
N CYS A 23 -0.92 4.83 -14.02
CA CYS A 23 -0.41 5.98 -14.80
C CYS A 23 1.06 5.79 -15.18
N LEU A 24 1.88 5.33 -14.24
CA LEU A 24 3.30 5.04 -14.47
C LEU A 24 3.49 3.92 -15.50
N MET A 25 2.76 2.82 -15.41
CA MET A 25 2.83 1.74 -16.40
C MET A 25 2.40 2.21 -17.79
N LEU A 26 1.30 2.96 -17.90
CA LEU A 26 0.85 3.53 -19.17
C LEU A 26 1.90 4.48 -19.77
N SER A 27 2.59 5.26 -18.94
CA SER A 27 3.66 6.16 -19.41
C SER A 27 4.86 5.46 -20.06
N THR A 28 5.01 4.15 -19.87
CA THR A 28 6.04 3.32 -20.50
C THR A 28 5.60 2.68 -21.82
N MET A 29 4.31 2.78 -22.17
CA MET A 29 3.76 2.28 -23.44
C MET A 29 3.98 3.28 -24.59
N PRO A 30 3.91 2.83 -25.85
CA PRO A 30 4.03 3.70 -27.02
C PRO A 30 2.96 4.79 -27.06
N LEU A 31 3.36 6.01 -27.45
CA LEU A 31 2.50 7.21 -27.47
C LEU A 31 1.26 7.01 -28.36
N GLU A 32 1.40 6.25 -29.44
CA GLU A 32 0.34 5.96 -30.40
C GLU A 32 -0.82 5.15 -29.78
N VAL A 33 -0.56 4.43 -28.69
CA VAL A 33 -1.54 3.59 -28.00
C VAL A 33 -2.24 4.34 -26.87
N VAL A 34 -1.48 5.09 -26.06
CA VAL A 34 -1.98 5.68 -24.79
C VAL A 34 -2.17 7.19 -24.84
N GLY A 35 -1.71 7.85 -25.90
CA GLY A 35 -1.75 9.32 -26.03
C GLY A 35 -0.76 10.03 -25.10
N GLU A 36 -1.02 11.31 -24.85
CA GLU A 36 -0.14 12.15 -24.03
C GLU A 36 -0.01 11.63 -22.59
N LYS A 37 1.20 11.73 -22.05
CA LYS A 37 1.49 11.32 -20.69
C LYS A 37 0.82 12.27 -19.68
N MET A 38 0.45 11.72 -18.53
CA MET A 38 0.01 12.51 -17.39
C MET A 38 1.09 13.50 -16.98
N ASP A 39 0.67 14.72 -16.61
CA ASP A 39 1.54 15.72 -16.01
C ASP A 39 2.27 15.13 -14.77
N PRO A 40 3.61 15.16 -14.72
CA PRO A 40 4.40 14.70 -13.58
C PRO A 40 3.98 15.32 -12.26
N GLU A 41 3.50 16.58 -12.22
CA GLU A 41 3.07 17.22 -10.97
C GLU A 41 1.93 16.45 -10.30
N ARG A 42 0.99 15.91 -11.08
CA ARG A 42 -0.11 15.08 -10.56
C ARG A 42 0.36 13.73 -10.00
N LEU A 43 1.45 13.20 -10.55
CA LEU A 43 2.08 11.99 -10.01
C LEU A 43 2.75 12.30 -8.67
N TYR A 44 3.40 13.47 -8.56
CA TYR A 44 4.02 13.93 -7.32
C TYR A 44 2.98 14.18 -6.22
N ASP A 45 1.82 14.74 -6.55
CA ASP A 45 0.71 14.88 -5.60
C ASP A 45 0.25 13.54 -5.04
N SER A 46 0.15 12.52 -5.91
CA SER A 46 -0.20 11.16 -5.49
C SER A 46 0.86 10.58 -4.55
N VAL A 47 2.15 10.80 -4.83
CA VAL A 47 3.25 10.41 -3.93
C VAL A 47 3.17 11.14 -2.60
N ASN A 48 2.87 12.44 -2.60
CA ASN A 48 2.74 13.23 -1.38
C ASN A 48 1.59 12.75 -0.49
N ILE A 49 0.46 12.36 -1.07
CA ILE A 49 -0.66 11.73 -0.34
C ILE A 49 -0.19 10.42 0.31
N LEU A 50 0.46 9.54 -0.44
CA LEU A 50 0.92 8.25 0.12
C LEU A 50 1.91 8.45 1.27
N LEU A 51 2.84 9.40 1.13
CA LEU A 51 3.84 9.72 2.16
C LEU A 51 3.19 10.35 3.41
N SER A 52 2.11 11.12 3.27
CA SER A 52 1.45 11.76 4.42
C SER A 52 0.61 10.81 5.26
N LEU A 53 0.18 9.68 4.69
CA LEU A 53 -0.66 8.67 5.36
C LEU A 53 0.15 7.61 6.12
N GLN A 54 1.49 7.60 6.00
CA GLN A 54 2.31 6.63 6.72
C GLN A 54 2.33 6.93 8.23
N SER A 55 1.93 5.94 9.01
CA SER A 55 1.97 6.00 10.47
C SER A 55 3.36 5.71 11.02
N GLN A 56 3.58 5.98 12.31
CA GLN A 56 4.89 5.79 12.95
C GLN A 56 5.39 4.34 12.90
N ASN A 57 4.47 3.38 12.94
CA ASN A 57 4.76 1.94 12.80
C ASN A 57 5.10 1.52 11.37
N GLY A 58 5.00 2.42 10.39
CA GLY A 58 5.31 2.17 8.98
C GLY A 58 4.12 1.75 8.12
N GLY A 59 2.98 1.41 8.73
CA GLY A 59 1.76 1.04 8.01
C GLY A 59 1.01 2.26 7.48
N LEU A 60 0.21 2.03 6.44
CA LEU A 60 -0.67 3.04 5.85
C LEU A 60 -2.12 2.79 6.22
N SER A 61 -2.77 3.86 6.63
CA SER A 61 -4.22 3.94 6.71
C SER A 61 -4.86 4.12 5.35
N ALA A 62 -6.17 3.92 5.27
CA ALA A 62 -6.91 4.02 4.03
C ALA A 62 -7.28 5.49 3.73
N TRP A 63 -7.79 6.25 4.70
CA TRP A 63 -8.46 7.54 4.44
C TRP A 63 -7.68 8.75 4.97
N GLU A 64 -7.24 8.68 6.22
CA GLU A 64 -6.59 9.78 6.93
C GLU A 64 -5.43 9.26 7.79
N PRO A 65 -4.45 10.09 8.18
CA PRO A 65 -3.39 9.64 9.06
C PRO A 65 -3.94 9.07 10.37
N ALA A 66 -3.66 7.79 10.63
CA ALA A 66 -4.08 7.13 11.85
C ALA A 66 -3.30 7.70 13.04
N GLY A 67 -3.99 8.40 13.93
CA GLY A 67 -3.40 9.04 15.12
C GLY A 67 -4.26 8.98 16.37
N ALA A 68 -5.47 8.43 16.27
CA ALA A 68 -6.38 8.30 17.39
C ALA A 68 -5.98 7.11 18.29
N PRO A 69 -6.10 7.24 19.63
CA PRO A 69 -5.72 6.18 20.54
C PRO A 69 -6.70 4.99 20.49
N SER A 70 -6.17 3.76 20.52
CA SER A 70 -6.95 2.52 20.35
C SER A 70 -8.08 2.32 21.38
N TRP A 71 -8.00 2.95 22.56
CA TRP A 71 -9.08 2.84 23.56
C TRP A 71 -10.39 3.47 23.10
N LEU A 72 -10.36 4.37 22.11
CA LEU A 72 -11.57 4.95 21.53
C LEU A 72 -12.45 3.89 20.85
N GLU A 73 -11.90 2.75 20.42
CA GLU A 73 -12.70 1.63 19.91
C GLU A 73 -13.68 1.07 20.95
N LEU A 74 -13.43 1.30 22.26
CA LEU A 74 -14.39 0.97 23.32
C LEU A 74 -15.70 1.76 23.20
N LEU A 75 -15.68 2.90 22.51
CA LEU A 75 -16.85 3.73 22.27
C LEU A 75 -17.67 3.27 21.05
N ASN A 76 -17.29 2.17 20.40
CA ASN A 76 -18.02 1.63 19.27
C ASN A 76 -19.46 1.26 19.68
N PRO A 77 -20.49 1.96 19.18
CA PRO A 77 -21.88 1.68 19.53
C PRO A 77 -22.49 0.59 18.65
N ILE A 78 -21.74 0.03 17.69
CA ILE A 78 -22.22 -0.93 16.70
C ILE A 78 -21.72 -2.33 17.06
N GLU A 79 -22.66 -3.24 17.32
CA GLU A 79 -22.34 -4.59 17.81
C GLU A 79 -21.84 -5.56 16.71
N PHE A 80 -22.09 -5.26 15.44
CA PHE A 80 -21.82 -6.16 14.31
C PHE A 80 -20.65 -5.73 13.42
N PHE A 81 -20.00 -4.61 13.72
CA PHE A 81 -18.77 -4.17 13.06
C PHE A 81 -17.71 -3.89 14.11
N ALA A 82 -16.48 -4.32 13.86
CA ALA A 82 -15.31 -4.02 14.66
C ALA A 82 -14.40 -3.03 13.92
N ASP A 83 -13.52 -2.34 14.67
CA ASP A 83 -12.47 -1.49 14.12
C ASP A 83 -12.99 -0.35 13.21
N ILE A 84 -14.03 0.34 13.66
CA ILE A 84 -14.71 1.41 12.90
C ILE A 84 -14.59 2.79 13.53
N VAL A 85 -14.10 2.90 14.76
CA VAL A 85 -14.09 4.18 15.48
C VAL A 85 -12.86 4.98 15.15
N ILE A 86 -11.73 4.32 14.97
CA ILE A 86 -10.47 4.96 14.59
C ILE A 86 -9.98 4.44 13.25
N GLU A 87 -9.08 5.20 12.65
CA GLU A 87 -8.42 4.77 11.44
C GLU A 87 -7.26 3.81 11.78
N HIS A 88 -7.21 2.68 11.07
CA HIS A 88 -6.22 1.63 11.27
C HIS A 88 -5.24 1.56 10.09
N GLN A 89 -4.08 0.96 10.32
CA GLN A 89 -3.14 0.68 9.23
C GLN A 89 -3.35 -0.72 8.66
N TYR A 90 -3.33 -0.83 7.33
CA TYR A 90 -3.64 -2.06 6.63
C TYR A 90 -2.46 -2.55 5.79
N ALA A 91 -2.21 -3.87 5.81
CA ALA A 91 -1.20 -4.51 4.98
C ALA A 91 -1.47 -4.31 3.48
N GLU A 92 -2.74 -4.30 3.08
CA GLU A 92 -3.20 -4.03 1.71
C GLU A 92 -2.81 -2.63 1.22
N CYS A 93 -3.16 -1.59 1.99
CA CYS A 93 -2.83 -0.21 1.69
C CYS A 93 -1.31 0.00 1.62
N THR A 94 -0.60 -0.55 2.62
CA THR A 94 0.86 -0.46 2.72
C THR A 94 1.54 -1.16 1.54
N GLY A 95 1.13 -2.39 1.22
CA GLY A 95 1.68 -3.16 0.11
C GLY A 95 1.42 -2.51 -1.26
N SER A 96 0.23 -1.95 -1.46
CA SER A 96 -0.12 -1.23 -2.70
C SER A 96 0.77 0.00 -2.89
N ALA A 97 0.97 0.80 -1.83
CA ALA A 97 1.84 1.97 -1.87
C ALA A 97 3.30 1.59 -2.14
N VAL A 98 3.81 0.54 -1.50
CA VAL A 98 5.16 0.01 -1.74
C VAL A 98 5.35 -0.32 -3.23
N GLN A 99 4.42 -1.04 -3.86
CA GLN A 99 4.52 -1.39 -5.27
C GLN A 99 4.51 -0.16 -6.20
N ALA A 100 3.65 0.82 -5.91
CA ALA A 100 3.56 2.04 -6.69
C ALA A 100 4.85 2.87 -6.57
N LEU A 101 5.39 3.02 -5.35
CA LEU A 101 6.58 3.82 -5.08
C LEU A 101 7.87 3.18 -5.60
N ILE A 102 7.98 1.85 -5.67
CA ILE A 102 9.09 1.18 -6.36
C ILE A 102 9.12 1.60 -7.83
N LEU A 103 7.98 1.49 -8.52
CA LEU A 103 7.89 1.85 -9.93
C LEU A 103 8.12 3.35 -10.14
N PHE A 104 7.56 4.19 -9.26
CA PHE A 104 7.76 5.63 -9.29
C PHE A 104 9.25 5.99 -9.15
N ASN A 105 9.93 5.45 -8.15
CA ASN A 105 11.35 5.73 -7.89
C ASN A 105 12.27 5.26 -9.02
N LYS A 106 11.85 4.23 -9.78
CA LYS A 106 12.55 3.80 -11.01
C LYS A 106 12.42 4.81 -12.14
N LEU A 107 11.24 5.41 -12.32
CA LEU A 107 10.95 6.34 -13.41
C LEU A 107 11.32 7.80 -13.07
N TYR A 108 11.30 8.17 -11.79
CA TYR A 108 11.56 9.52 -11.26
C TYR A 108 12.56 9.47 -10.09
N PRO A 109 13.81 9.01 -10.30
CA PRO A 109 14.75 8.67 -9.23
C PRO A 109 15.23 9.84 -8.37
N GLU A 110 15.12 11.08 -8.85
CA GLU A 110 15.57 12.27 -8.14
C GLU A 110 14.47 12.89 -7.25
N HIS A 111 13.20 12.54 -7.47
CA HIS A 111 12.09 13.14 -6.73
C HIS A 111 11.90 12.46 -5.36
N ARG A 112 12.14 13.20 -4.27
CA ARG A 112 11.91 12.75 -2.87
C ARG A 112 12.57 11.41 -2.51
N LYS A 113 13.68 11.08 -3.18
CA LYS A 113 14.41 9.80 -3.07
C LYS A 113 14.64 9.34 -1.63
N LYS A 114 15.07 10.25 -0.74
CA LYS A 114 15.37 9.94 0.66
C LYS A 114 14.11 9.55 1.44
N GLU A 115 13.04 10.30 1.26
CA GLU A 115 11.79 10.07 2.00
C GLU A 115 11.11 8.80 1.51
N ILE A 116 11.14 8.53 0.21
CA ILE A 116 10.65 7.28 -0.37
C ILE A 116 11.46 6.09 0.15
N ALA A 117 12.79 6.20 0.23
CA ALA A 117 13.62 5.13 0.79
C ALA A 117 13.28 4.83 2.26
N THR A 118 13.14 5.88 3.10
CA THR A 118 12.72 5.73 4.50
C THR A 118 11.30 5.16 4.62
N PHE A 119 10.38 5.60 3.76
CA PHE A 119 9.03 5.06 3.71
C PHE A 119 9.05 3.56 3.44
N MET A 120 9.82 3.13 2.44
CA MET A 120 9.93 1.73 2.01
C MET A 120 10.48 0.83 3.11
N GLU A 121 11.50 1.29 3.84
CA GLU A 121 12.08 0.56 4.97
C GLU A 121 11.04 0.32 6.07
N LYS A 122 10.32 1.37 6.48
CA LYS A 122 9.28 1.28 7.51
C LYS A 122 8.09 0.43 7.06
N ALA A 123 7.64 0.60 5.83
CA ALA A 123 6.54 -0.15 5.26
C ALA A 123 6.84 -1.65 5.17
N THR A 124 8.07 -2.01 4.78
CA THR A 124 8.51 -3.41 4.73
C THR A 124 8.51 -4.02 6.14
N LYS A 125 9.05 -3.29 7.12
CA LYS A 125 9.04 -3.72 8.52
C LYS A 125 7.62 -3.92 9.05
N PHE A 126 6.71 -2.99 8.78
CA PHE A 126 5.30 -3.14 9.15
C PHE A 126 4.67 -4.41 8.56
N LEU A 127 4.93 -4.70 7.28
CA LEU A 127 4.43 -5.90 6.62
C LEU A 127 5.01 -7.17 7.24
N GLU A 128 6.29 -7.19 7.59
CA GLU A 128 6.91 -8.32 8.29
C GLU A 128 6.33 -8.51 9.69
N ASP A 129 6.20 -7.43 10.46
CA ASP A 129 5.71 -7.45 11.85
C ASP A 129 4.22 -7.85 11.95
N THR A 130 3.43 -7.62 10.89
CA THR A 130 2.00 -7.95 10.83
C THR A 130 1.68 -9.28 10.15
N GLN A 131 2.71 -9.98 9.64
CA GLN A 131 2.53 -11.28 8.99
C GLN A 131 2.23 -12.38 10.02
N TYR A 132 1.21 -13.19 9.76
CA TYR A 132 0.93 -14.37 10.59
C TYR A 132 1.98 -15.48 10.39
N PRO A 133 2.14 -16.40 11.36
CA PRO A 133 3.09 -17.51 11.23
C PRO A 133 2.85 -18.46 10.03
N ASN A 134 1.63 -18.46 9.48
CA ASN A 134 1.28 -19.21 8.27
C ASN A 134 1.66 -18.47 6.96
N GLY A 135 2.28 -17.29 7.06
CA GLY A 135 2.70 -16.46 5.93
C GLY A 135 1.62 -15.53 5.37
N GLY A 136 0.40 -15.54 5.92
CA GLY A 136 -0.70 -14.67 5.50
C GLY A 136 -0.75 -13.34 6.27
N TRP A 137 -1.66 -12.46 5.83
CA TRP A 137 -2.01 -11.22 6.53
C TRP A 137 -3.52 -11.18 6.79
N CYS A 138 -3.94 -10.42 7.80
CA CYS A 138 -5.35 -10.15 8.03
C CYS A 138 -5.88 -9.19 6.95
N ILE A 139 -7.05 -9.50 6.38
CA ILE A 139 -7.75 -8.63 5.43
C ILE A 139 -9.10 -8.29 6.07
N PRO A 140 -9.40 -7.01 6.38
CA PRO A 140 -10.61 -6.63 7.11
C PRO A 140 -11.91 -7.02 6.41
N TYR A 141 -11.89 -7.10 5.08
CA TYR A 141 -13.09 -7.26 4.25
C TYR A 141 -13.46 -8.71 3.92
N ASN A 142 -12.69 -9.72 4.36
CA ASN A 142 -13.00 -11.13 4.13
C ASN A 142 -13.58 -11.80 5.37
N ASN A 143 -14.69 -12.52 5.17
CA ASN A 143 -15.33 -13.42 6.13
C ASN A 143 -14.28 -14.24 6.92
N PRO A 144 -14.38 -14.36 8.26
CA PRO A 144 -13.41 -15.09 9.10
C PRO A 144 -13.21 -16.57 8.72
N LEU A 145 -14.10 -17.17 7.93
CA LEU A 145 -13.97 -18.54 7.40
C LEU A 145 -13.36 -18.62 5.98
N LEU A 146 -13.17 -17.49 5.31
CA LEU A 146 -12.49 -17.39 4.03
C LEU A 146 -11.11 -16.77 4.25
N TYR A 147 -10.16 -17.59 4.66
CA TYR A 147 -8.74 -17.32 4.45
C TYR A 147 -8.44 -17.34 2.95
N LYS A 148 -8.95 -16.36 2.21
CA LYS A 148 -8.31 -16.01 0.95
C LYS A 148 -7.03 -15.33 1.37
N THR A 149 -5.93 -16.07 1.31
CA THR A 149 -4.75 -15.53 0.66
C THR A 149 -5.26 -14.92 -0.65
N SER A 150 -5.60 -13.63 -0.64
CA SER A 150 -5.31 -12.89 -1.85
C SER A 150 -3.86 -13.23 -2.10
N GLN A 151 -3.60 -13.77 -3.27
CA GLN A 151 -2.28 -13.70 -3.83
C GLN A 151 -1.95 -12.20 -3.92
N LEU A 152 -1.58 -11.57 -2.81
CA LEU A 152 -0.53 -10.57 -2.82
C LEU A 152 0.67 -11.35 -3.33
N GLN A 153 0.73 -11.52 -4.65
CA GLN A 153 1.95 -11.89 -5.33
C GLN A 153 2.90 -10.73 -5.06
N PHE A 154 3.59 -10.80 -3.93
CA PHE A 154 4.86 -10.13 -3.76
C PHE A 154 5.80 -10.81 -4.75
N VAL A 155 5.75 -10.34 -6.01
CA VAL A 155 6.75 -10.68 -7.00
C VAL A 155 8.05 -10.14 -6.44
N SER A 156 8.98 -11.04 -6.13
CA SER A 156 10.35 -10.71 -5.79
C SER A 156 10.91 -9.74 -6.82
N PHE A 157 11.35 -8.55 -6.39
CA PHE A 157 12.17 -7.67 -7.22
C PHE A 157 13.53 -7.51 -6.55
N THR A 158 14.49 -8.32 -6.97
CA THR A 158 15.91 -8.05 -6.71
C THR A 158 16.37 -7.02 -7.74
N ASP A 159 16.47 -5.75 -7.34
CA ASP A 159 17.18 -4.73 -8.11
C ASP A 159 18.58 -4.51 -7.50
N TYR A 160 19.59 -5.08 -8.16
CA TYR A 160 20.99 -4.98 -7.73
C TYR A 160 21.59 -3.58 -7.90
N SER A 161 20.89 -2.64 -8.56
CA SER A 161 21.41 -1.29 -8.86
C SER A 161 21.29 -0.29 -7.69
N LEU A 162 20.49 -0.59 -6.67
CA LEU A 162 20.15 0.33 -5.57
C LEU A 162 20.83 0.02 -4.22
N GLY A 163 21.61 -1.06 -4.12
CA GLY A 163 22.31 -1.43 -2.86
C GLY A 163 21.40 -1.75 -1.66
N LEU A 164 20.08 -1.66 -1.82
CA LEU A 164 19.08 -2.14 -0.87
C LEU A 164 18.65 -3.55 -1.26
N ILE A 165 19.02 -4.54 -0.44
CA ILE A 165 18.41 -5.86 -0.49
C ILE A 165 17.06 -5.75 0.21
N VAL A 166 15.97 -5.54 -0.53
CA VAL A 166 14.61 -5.78 -0.02
C VAL A 166 14.27 -7.24 -0.29
N GLN A 167 14.71 -8.15 0.58
CA GLN A 167 14.21 -9.53 0.56
C GLN A 167 12.87 -9.60 1.28
N ILE A 168 11.76 -9.48 0.54
CA ILE A 168 10.48 -9.97 1.05
C ILE A 168 10.50 -11.50 0.90
N LYS A 169 10.96 -12.20 1.94
CA LYS A 169 10.92 -13.66 1.99
C LYS A 169 9.53 -14.12 2.42
N VAL A 170 8.58 -14.17 1.47
CA VAL A 170 7.29 -14.85 1.69
C VAL A 170 7.56 -16.36 1.69
N ILE A 171 7.70 -16.95 2.89
CA ILE A 171 7.74 -18.41 3.03
C ILE A 171 6.32 -18.92 2.78
N LEU A 172 6.02 -19.28 1.54
CA LEU A 172 4.97 -20.25 1.25
C LEU A 172 5.41 -21.57 1.89
N LYS A 173 5.00 -21.85 3.13
CA LYS A 173 4.90 -23.25 3.54
C LYS A 173 3.81 -23.86 2.66
N PRO A 174 4.08 -24.98 1.96
CA PRO A 174 3.01 -25.69 1.28
C PRO A 174 1.91 -25.99 2.30
N PRO A 175 0.63 -26.03 1.88
CA PRO A 175 -0.45 -26.41 2.78
C PRO A 175 -0.05 -27.72 3.46
N SER A 176 -0.06 -27.73 4.80
CA SER A 176 0.05 -28.99 5.55
C SER A 176 -1.15 -29.83 5.12
N VAL A 177 -0.88 -30.81 4.26
CA VAL A 177 -1.79 -31.93 4.05
C VAL A 177 -1.55 -32.85 5.23
N GLU A 178 -2.26 -32.61 6.32
CA GLU A 178 -2.63 -33.57 7.36
C GLU A 178 -3.64 -32.94 8.33
#